data_AF-A0A0U2Z6Q6-F1
#
_entry.id   AF-A0A0U2Z6Q6-F1
#
_cell.length_a   1.000
_cell.length_b   1.000
_cell.length_c   1.000
_cell.angle_alpha   90.00
_cell.angle_beta   90.00
_cell.angle_gamma   90.00
#
_symmetry.space_group_name_H-M   'P 1'
#
loop_
_entity.id
_entity.type
_entity.pdbx_description
1 polymer ?
#
loop_
_entity_poly.entity_id
_entity_poly.type
_entity_poly.pdbx_seq_one_letter_code
_entity_poly.pdbx_strand_id
1 'polypeptide(L)'
;MLAEMYKKRERLAYLFLGGTLVVALVFFFVTTPETSTEWIELLPLLFPIGLSVAVVLISRTHYKKVKDIEIPRSEKQLLDLKDIVIKKDAALIPRLLLFEKSGQYVGSVEIAKIPWWMYPFLIFASSLISLLPMTYKLASNDGTSEITFRKTGWLKQSEVEIFNKEQEKIGTYIQEELKALFNIKGVLYDEKEEELLSIKASGFSGSFSWNDQQGRRLAYFYNGIFPHEYTHLFRDTHNDIVELADDTADKDKVRLLAVIGFIFFTRIKQ
;
A
#
# COMPACT_ATOMS: atom_id res chain seq x y z
N MET A 1 0.78 -15.89 -2.94
CA MET A 1 0.64 -14.51 -2.40
C MET A 1 -0.41 -13.70 -3.16
N LEU A 2 -0.20 -13.32 -4.44
CA LEU A 2 -1.20 -12.57 -5.22
C LEU A 2 -2.54 -13.31 -5.40
N ALA A 3 -2.52 -14.63 -5.56
CA ALA A 3 -3.74 -15.43 -5.61
C ALA A 3 -4.54 -15.39 -4.31
N GLU A 4 -3.85 -15.48 -3.17
CA GLU A 4 -4.52 -15.42 -1.87
C GLU A 4 -5.19 -14.08 -1.62
N MET A 5 -4.59 -12.98 -2.11
CA MET A 5 -5.19 -11.65 -2.10
C MET A 5 -6.55 -11.64 -2.80
N TYR A 6 -6.61 -12.08 -4.07
CA TYR A 6 -7.87 -12.09 -4.82
C TYR A 6 -8.92 -13.02 -4.18
N LYS A 7 -8.49 -14.16 -3.62
CA LYS A 7 -9.38 -15.09 -2.91
C LYS A 7 -9.95 -14.50 -1.62
N LYS A 8 -9.15 -13.74 -0.87
CA LYS A 8 -9.62 -13.03 0.33
C LYS A 8 -10.62 -11.93 -0.03
N ARG A 9 -10.35 -11.15 -1.08
CA ARG A 9 -11.27 -10.13 -1.59
C ARG A 9 -12.60 -10.73 -2.05
N GLU A 10 -12.55 -11.85 -2.77
CA GLU A 10 -13.74 -12.62 -3.16
C GLU A 10 -14.55 -13.06 -1.94
N ARG A 11 -13.91 -13.63 -0.89
CA ARG A 11 -14.59 -14.06 0.33
C ARG A 11 -15.26 -12.89 1.08
N LEU A 12 -14.59 -11.74 1.19
CA LEU A 12 -15.16 -10.55 1.82
C LEU A 12 -16.36 -10.01 1.03
N ALA A 13 -16.27 -9.98 -0.29
CA ALA A 13 -17.37 -9.57 -1.14
C ALA A 13 -18.58 -10.50 -1.03
N TYR A 14 -18.36 -11.82 -0.88
CA TYR A 14 -19.44 -12.77 -0.57
C TYR A 14 -20.10 -12.52 0.79
N LEU A 15 -19.30 -12.25 1.83
CA LEU A 15 -19.84 -11.92 3.16
C LEU A 15 -20.69 -10.65 3.12
N PHE A 16 -20.19 -9.61 2.45
CA PHE A 16 -20.92 -8.35 2.29
C PHE A 16 -22.19 -8.53 1.45
N LEU A 17 -22.13 -9.29 0.35
CA LEU A 17 -23.31 -9.64 -0.46
C LEU A 17 -24.36 -10.37 0.38
N GLY A 18 -23.95 -11.36 1.16
CA GLY A 18 -24.84 -12.11 2.06
C GLY A 18 -25.51 -11.20 3.08
N GLY A 19 -24.76 -10.32 3.73
CA GLY A 19 -25.30 -9.33 4.66
C GLY A 19 -26.30 -8.37 4.00
N THR A 20 -25.95 -7.87 2.81
CA THR A 20 -26.83 -6.95 2.05
C THR A 20 -28.13 -7.64 1.63
N LEU A 21 -28.06 -8.92 1.22
CA LEU A 21 -29.25 -9.71 0.89
C LEU A 21 -30.13 -9.97 2.11
N VAL A 22 -29.55 -10.23 3.28
CA VAL A 22 -30.32 -10.38 4.53
C VAL A 22 -31.04 -9.08 4.89
N VAL A 23 -30.35 -7.94 4.79
CA VAL A 23 -30.98 -6.62 5.02
C VAL A 23 -32.10 -6.37 4.02
N ALA A 24 -31.88 -6.66 2.73
CA ALA A 24 -32.90 -6.51 1.69
C ALA A 24 -34.11 -7.42 1.95
N LEU A 25 -33.90 -8.65 2.39
CA LEU A 25 -34.97 -9.59 2.77
C LEU A 25 -35.76 -9.09 3.97
N VAL A 26 -35.09 -8.66 5.04
CA VAL A 26 -35.76 -8.10 6.22
C VAL A 26 -36.57 -6.87 5.84
N PHE A 27 -36.01 -5.97 5.03
CA PHE A 27 -36.71 -4.81 4.52
C PHE A 27 -37.97 -5.22 3.73
N PHE A 28 -37.85 -6.17 2.81
CA PHE A 28 -38.97 -6.68 2.02
C PHE A 28 -40.10 -7.29 2.88
N PHE A 29 -39.76 -8.00 3.97
CA PHE A 29 -40.75 -8.56 4.89
C PHE A 29 -41.41 -7.52 5.80
N VAL A 30 -40.73 -6.42 6.11
CA VAL A 30 -41.28 -5.33 6.96
C VAL A 30 -42.10 -4.34 6.14
N THR A 31 -41.65 -4.00 4.95
CA THR A 31 -42.26 -3.03 4.04
C THR A 31 -42.61 -3.72 2.73
N THR A 32 -43.53 -4.67 2.77
CA THR A 32 -43.97 -5.39 1.58
C THR A 32 -44.60 -4.40 0.60
N PRO A 33 -44.01 -4.21 -0.60
CA PRO A 33 -44.46 -3.18 -1.52
C PRO A 33 -45.79 -3.56 -2.18
N GLU A 34 -46.80 -2.72 -2.02
CA GLU A 34 -48.14 -2.88 -2.61
C GLU A 34 -48.31 -2.01 -3.87
N THR A 35 -47.56 -0.91 -3.98
CA THR A 35 -47.66 0.03 -5.10
C THR A 35 -46.42 0.06 -6.00
N SER A 36 -46.60 0.42 -7.28
CA SER A 36 -45.49 0.56 -8.24
C SER A 36 -44.41 1.56 -7.80
N THR A 37 -44.77 2.56 -6.99
CA THR A 37 -43.85 3.55 -6.43
C THR A 37 -42.94 2.91 -5.37
N GLU A 38 -43.49 2.08 -4.48
CA GLU A 38 -42.71 1.36 -3.46
C GLU A 38 -41.72 0.36 -4.07
N TRP A 39 -42.05 -0.22 -5.24
CA TRP A 39 -41.09 -1.04 -6.00
C TRP A 39 -39.89 -0.23 -6.52
N ILE A 40 -40.08 1.05 -6.86
CA ILE A 40 -38.99 1.94 -7.28
C ILE A 40 -38.12 2.35 -6.09
N GLU A 41 -38.71 2.49 -4.90
CA GLU A 41 -37.97 2.79 -3.66
C GLU A 41 -37.00 1.67 -3.25
N LEU A 42 -37.19 0.44 -3.77
CA LEU A 42 -36.26 -0.67 -3.59
C LEU A 42 -35.04 -0.62 -4.54
N LEU A 43 -35.09 0.18 -5.61
CA LEU A 43 -34.02 0.26 -6.61
C LEU A 43 -32.63 0.57 -6.00
N PRO A 44 -32.48 1.46 -4.99
CA PRO A 44 -31.18 1.72 -4.36
C PRO A 44 -30.55 0.50 -3.69
N LEU A 45 -31.33 -0.52 -3.27
CA LEU A 45 -30.79 -1.76 -2.70
C LEU A 45 -30.09 -2.63 -3.75
N LEU A 46 -30.44 -2.47 -5.04
CA LEU A 46 -29.76 -3.18 -6.13
C LEU A 46 -28.33 -2.68 -6.35
N PHE A 47 -28.04 -1.42 -6.02
CA PHE A 47 -26.70 -0.85 -6.20
C PHE A 47 -25.60 -1.57 -5.39
N PRO A 48 -25.70 -1.71 -4.05
CA PRO A 48 -24.69 -2.43 -3.27
C PRO A 48 -24.63 -3.92 -3.64
N ILE A 49 -25.75 -4.54 -4.03
CA ILE A 49 -25.78 -5.93 -4.53
C ILE A 49 -24.99 -6.04 -5.84
N GLY A 50 -25.28 -5.17 -6.82
CA GLY A 50 -24.60 -5.14 -8.11
C GLY A 50 -23.11 -4.87 -7.99
N LEU A 51 -22.72 -3.92 -7.13
CA LEU A 51 -21.32 -3.63 -6.83
C LEU A 51 -20.61 -4.87 -6.24
N SER A 52 -21.25 -5.56 -5.29
CA SER A 52 -20.69 -6.75 -4.67
C SER A 52 -20.50 -7.89 -5.67
N VAL A 53 -21.50 -8.13 -6.53
CA VAL A 53 -21.42 -9.13 -7.61
C VAL A 53 -20.28 -8.80 -8.57
N ALA A 54 -20.15 -7.54 -8.99
CA ALA A 54 -19.05 -7.09 -9.85
C ALA A 54 -17.69 -7.36 -9.19
N VAL A 55 -17.53 -7.02 -7.91
CA VAL A 55 -16.28 -7.27 -7.16
C VAL A 55 -15.99 -8.77 -7.05
N VAL A 56 -16.98 -9.62 -6.79
CA VAL A 56 -16.82 -11.09 -6.77
C VAL A 56 -16.33 -11.59 -8.12
N LEU A 57 -17.00 -11.21 -9.21
CA LEU A 57 -16.66 -11.67 -10.56
C LEU A 57 -15.25 -11.24 -10.99
N ILE A 58 -14.91 -9.97 -10.75
CA ILE A 58 -13.59 -9.41 -11.03
C ILE A 58 -12.54 -10.17 -10.21
N SER A 59 -12.74 -10.29 -8.90
CA SER A 59 -11.79 -10.95 -7.99
C SER A 59 -11.58 -12.42 -8.35
N ARG A 60 -12.65 -13.16 -8.64
CA ARG A 60 -12.57 -14.57 -9.04
C ARG A 60 -11.86 -14.75 -10.38
N THR A 61 -12.09 -13.85 -11.33
CA THR A 61 -11.41 -13.84 -12.63
C THR A 61 -9.92 -13.61 -12.46
N HIS A 62 -9.53 -12.66 -11.62
CA HIS A 62 -8.12 -12.42 -11.29
C HIS A 62 -7.50 -13.60 -10.54
N TYR A 63 -8.19 -14.15 -9.53
CA TYR A 63 -7.73 -15.33 -8.79
C TYR A 63 -7.41 -16.50 -9.72
N LYS A 64 -8.34 -16.88 -10.60
CA LYS A 64 -8.15 -17.98 -11.55
C LYS A 64 -6.95 -17.79 -12.48
N LYS A 65 -6.60 -16.53 -12.78
CA LYS A 65 -5.46 -16.20 -13.66
C LYS A 65 -4.12 -16.27 -12.94
N VAL A 66 -4.08 -16.04 -11.63
CA VAL A 66 -2.81 -15.98 -10.86
C VAL A 66 -2.61 -17.13 -9.88
N LYS A 67 -3.61 -18.01 -9.69
CA LYS A 67 -3.55 -19.13 -8.74
C LYS A 67 -2.46 -20.15 -9.03
N ASP A 68 -2.09 -20.29 -10.30
CA ASP A 68 -1.09 -21.27 -10.75
C ASP A 68 0.27 -20.61 -11.04
N ILE A 69 0.40 -19.31 -10.74
CA ILE A 69 1.66 -18.59 -10.96
C ILE A 69 2.46 -18.62 -9.66
N GLU A 70 3.59 -19.32 -9.68
CA GLU A 70 4.58 -19.23 -8.62
C GLU A 70 5.44 -17.99 -8.82
N ILE A 71 5.49 -17.13 -7.80
CA ILE A 71 6.33 -15.95 -7.82
C ILE A 71 7.71 -16.35 -7.29
N PRO A 72 8.77 -16.28 -8.11
CA PRO A 72 10.11 -16.59 -7.65
C PRO A 72 10.53 -15.60 -6.56
N ARG A 73 11.23 -16.09 -5.55
CA ARG A 73 11.89 -15.22 -4.57
C ARG A 73 13.17 -14.70 -5.20
N SER A 74 13.48 -13.43 -4.94
CA SER A 74 14.76 -12.85 -5.30
C SER A 74 15.87 -13.49 -4.47
N GLU A 75 17.09 -13.55 -5.00
CA GLU A 75 18.29 -13.89 -4.22
C GLU A 75 18.96 -12.64 -3.62
N LYS A 76 18.55 -11.44 -4.05
CA LYS A 76 19.10 -10.16 -3.59
C LYS A 76 18.45 -9.72 -2.29
N GLN A 77 19.22 -9.02 -1.47
CA GLN A 77 18.69 -8.32 -0.31
C GLN A 77 18.11 -6.96 -0.73
N LEU A 78 17.23 -6.40 0.11
CA LEU A 78 16.59 -5.11 -0.14
C LEU A 78 17.60 -3.97 -0.35
N LEU A 79 18.73 -4.02 0.36
CA LEU A 79 19.80 -3.03 0.26
C LEU A 79 20.63 -3.18 -1.02
N ASP A 80 20.58 -4.30 -1.72
CA ASP A 80 21.31 -4.50 -2.98
C ASP A 80 20.46 -4.12 -4.20
N LEU A 81 19.20 -3.72 -3.98
CA LEU A 81 18.31 -3.39 -5.08
C LEU A 81 18.64 -2.04 -5.70
N LYS A 82 18.63 -2.03 -7.03
CA LYS A 82 18.66 -0.83 -7.86
C LYS A 82 17.25 -0.39 -8.24
N ASP A 83 16.40 -1.34 -8.63
CA ASP A 83 15.03 -1.07 -9.05
C ASP A 83 14.06 -1.80 -8.12
N ILE A 84 13.05 -1.09 -7.62
CA ILE A 84 12.00 -1.63 -6.76
C ILE A 84 10.65 -1.35 -7.40
N VAL A 85 9.89 -2.42 -7.63
CA VAL A 85 8.50 -2.32 -8.04
C VAL A 85 7.60 -2.52 -6.84
N ILE A 86 6.70 -1.55 -6.61
CA ILE A 86 5.87 -1.49 -5.41
C ILE A 86 4.42 -1.83 -5.76
N LYS A 87 3.84 -2.77 -5.00
CA LYS A 87 2.43 -3.17 -5.13
C LYS A 87 1.73 -3.23 -3.79
N LYS A 88 0.58 -2.58 -3.69
CA LYS A 88 -0.26 -2.68 -2.48
C LYS A 88 -1.14 -3.93 -2.56
N ASP A 89 -1.04 -4.79 -1.56
CA ASP A 89 -1.92 -5.93 -1.34
C ASP A 89 -3.32 -5.43 -0.92
N ALA A 90 -4.37 -6.09 -1.43
CA ALA A 90 -5.77 -5.86 -1.10
C ALA A 90 -6.26 -6.67 0.12
N ALA A 91 -5.34 -7.18 0.94
CA ALA A 91 -5.67 -7.80 2.22
C ALA A 91 -6.32 -6.79 3.20
N LEU A 92 -7.12 -7.31 4.15
CA LEU A 92 -7.76 -6.53 5.21
C LEU A 92 -6.75 -5.66 5.99
N ILE A 93 -5.56 -6.23 6.22
CA ILE A 93 -4.40 -5.49 6.68
C ILE A 93 -3.53 -5.28 5.45
N PRO A 94 -3.45 -4.05 4.91
CA PRO A 94 -2.70 -3.80 3.70
C PRO A 94 -1.21 -4.08 3.95
N ARG A 95 -0.56 -4.58 2.92
CA ARG A 95 0.89 -4.76 2.84
C ARG A 95 1.38 -4.12 1.55
N LEU A 96 2.57 -3.55 1.53
CA LEU A 96 3.24 -3.28 0.27
C LEU A 96 4.16 -4.46 -0.03
N LEU A 97 4.04 -4.99 -1.22
CA LEU A 97 4.87 -6.03 -1.78
C LEU A 97 5.92 -5.35 -2.66
N LEU A 98 7.17 -5.75 -2.50
CA LEU A 98 8.33 -5.22 -3.20
C LEU A 98 8.89 -6.30 -4.11
N PHE A 99 9.07 -5.94 -5.37
CA PHE A 99 9.59 -6.83 -6.41
C PHE A 99 10.77 -6.21 -7.12
N GLU A 100 11.66 -7.05 -7.63
CA GLU A 100 12.59 -6.62 -8.66
C GLU A 100 11.85 -6.30 -9.96
N LYS A 101 12.53 -5.58 -10.85
CA LYS A 101 12.05 -5.37 -12.23
C LYS A 101 11.89 -6.68 -13.02
N SER A 102 12.61 -7.73 -12.63
CA SER A 102 12.45 -9.12 -13.11
C SER A 102 11.19 -9.81 -12.56
N GLY A 103 10.41 -9.17 -11.70
CA GLY A 103 9.19 -9.76 -11.11
C GLY A 103 9.45 -10.70 -9.93
N GLN A 104 10.71 -10.87 -9.51
CA GLN A 104 11.07 -11.64 -8.32
C GLN A 104 10.67 -10.89 -7.04
N TYR A 105 10.11 -11.61 -6.07
CA TYR A 105 9.70 -11.03 -4.78
C TYR A 105 10.91 -10.81 -3.88
N VAL A 106 11.12 -9.58 -3.41
CA VAL A 106 12.25 -9.21 -2.55
C VAL A 106 11.84 -8.99 -1.11
N GLY A 107 10.61 -8.53 -0.86
CA GLY A 107 10.20 -8.22 0.50
C GLY A 107 8.87 -7.51 0.58
N SER A 108 8.53 -7.05 1.79
CA SER A 108 7.29 -6.34 2.01
C SER A 108 7.39 -5.29 3.11
N VAL A 109 6.60 -4.24 3.00
CA VAL A 109 6.28 -3.34 4.10
C VAL A 109 4.95 -3.79 4.68
N GLU A 110 4.96 -4.11 5.97
CA GLU A 110 3.74 -4.48 6.68
C GLU A 110 3.65 -3.82 8.05
N ILE A 111 2.46 -3.82 8.63
CA ILE A 111 2.23 -3.30 9.97
C ILE A 111 2.84 -4.30 10.97
N ALA A 112 3.74 -3.83 11.83
CA ALA A 112 4.45 -4.68 12.78
C ALA A 112 3.53 -5.24 13.87
N LYS A 113 2.64 -4.40 14.40
CA LYS A 113 1.69 -4.79 15.45
C LYS A 113 0.41 -3.96 15.35
N ILE A 114 -0.73 -4.64 15.37
CA ILE A 114 -2.05 -4.01 15.43
C ILE A 114 -2.62 -4.20 16.84
N PRO A 115 -2.94 -3.12 17.57
CA PRO A 115 -3.66 -3.21 18.82
C PRO A 115 -5.01 -3.92 18.65
N TRP A 116 -5.40 -4.77 19.60
CA TRP A 116 -6.63 -5.57 19.52
C TRP A 116 -7.90 -4.71 19.31
N TRP A 117 -7.92 -3.50 19.88
CA TRP A 117 -9.04 -2.55 19.77
C TRP A 117 -9.19 -1.93 18.36
N MET A 118 -8.16 -2.03 17.50
CA MET A 118 -8.20 -1.52 16.13
C MET A 118 -8.85 -2.48 15.14
N TYR A 119 -8.95 -3.78 15.46
CA TYR A 119 -9.46 -4.79 14.54
C TYR A 119 -10.87 -4.52 13.99
N PRO A 120 -11.84 -4.03 14.79
CA PRO A 120 -13.16 -3.66 14.27
C PRO A 120 -13.12 -2.55 13.21
N PHE A 121 -12.17 -1.62 13.32
CA PHE A 121 -12.03 -0.47 12.43
C PHE A 121 -11.31 -0.81 11.11
N LEU A 122 -10.52 -1.90 11.07
CA LEU A 122 -9.83 -2.34 9.86
C LEU A 122 -10.80 -2.64 8.70
N ILE A 123 -12.02 -3.07 9.02
CA ILE A 123 -13.07 -3.40 8.04
C ILE A 123 -13.55 -2.15 7.29
N PHE A 124 -13.56 -1.00 7.95
CA PHE A 124 -14.12 0.23 7.42
C PHE A 124 -13.10 1.13 6.74
N ALA A 125 -11.79 0.87 6.89
CA ALA A 125 -10.84 1.94 6.66
C ALA A 125 -9.39 1.53 6.36
N SER A 126 -9.14 1.07 5.14
CA SER A 126 -7.79 1.13 4.57
C SER A 126 -7.21 2.56 4.61
N SER A 127 -8.08 3.58 4.58
CA SER A 127 -7.72 5.01 4.57
C SER A 127 -7.64 5.66 5.96
N LEU A 128 -8.23 5.09 7.02
CA LEU A 128 -8.04 5.61 8.39
C LEU A 128 -6.79 5.02 9.05
N ILE A 129 -6.35 3.83 8.62
CA ILE A 129 -5.09 3.24 9.10
C ILE A 129 -3.91 4.18 8.84
N SER A 130 -3.91 4.91 7.71
CA SER A 130 -2.84 5.85 7.39
C SER A 130 -2.83 7.08 8.31
N LEU A 131 -3.92 7.39 9.01
CA LEU A 131 -4.00 8.53 9.94
C LEU A 131 -3.47 8.17 11.33
N LEU A 132 -3.58 6.91 11.75
CA LEU A 132 -3.24 6.49 13.10
C LEU A 132 -1.73 6.32 13.31
N PRO A 133 -1.23 6.54 14.55
CA PRO A 133 0.13 6.19 14.91
C PRO A 133 0.33 4.68 14.80
N MET A 134 1.24 4.25 13.93
CA MET A 134 1.44 2.84 13.62
C MET A 134 2.92 2.55 13.44
N THR A 135 3.32 1.35 13.83
CA THR A 135 4.67 0.84 13.56
C THR A 135 4.62 -0.08 12.37
N TYR A 136 5.49 0.18 11.41
CA TYR A 136 5.69 -0.59 10.20
C TYR A 136 7.03 -1.30 10.26
N LYS A 137 7.12 -2.42 9.57
CA LYS A 137 8.36 -3.15 9.38
C LYS A 137 8.57 -3.42 7.90
N LEU A 138 9.81 -3.29 7.47
CA LEU A 138 10.28 -3.76 6.18
C LEU A 138 10.88 -5.15 6.39
N ALA A 139 10.22 -6.16 5.83
CA ALA A 139 10.62 -7.55 5.89
C ALA A 139 11.22 -7.98 4.54
N SER A 140 12.33 -8.70 4.59
CA SER A 140 12.93 -9.33 3.41
C SER A 140 12.13 -10.56 2.96
N ASN A 141 12.55 -11.18 1.87
CA ASN A 141 11.95 -12.37 1.24
C ASN A 141 11.92 -13.60 2.16
N ASP A 142 12.83 -13.67 3.13
CA ASP A 142 12.99 -14.70 4.15
C ASP A 142 12.15 -14.43 5.40
N GLY A 143 11.49 -13.26 5.47
CA GLY A 143 10.67 -12.84 6.59
C GLY A 143 11.46 -12.18 7.73
N THR A 144 12.78 -12.04 7.61
CA THR A 144 13.56 -11.28 8.58
C THR A 144 13.26 -9.79 8.44
N SER A 145 12.94 -9.12 9.56
CA SER A 145 12.72 -7.69 9.57
C SER A 145 14.08 -6.99 9.55
N GLU A 146 14.32 -6.20 8.52
CA GLU A 146 15.58 -5.47 8.42
C GLU A 146 15.47 -4.07 9.01
N ILE A 147 14.27 -3.49 9.00
CA ILE A 147 14.07 -2.08 9.32
C ILE A 147 12.68 -1.93 9.94
N THR A 148 12.56 -1.09 10.95
CA THR A 148 11.26 -0.69 11.50
C THR A 148 11.12 0.81 11.45
N PHE A 149 9.91 1.30 11.20
CA PHE A 149 9.65 2.73 11.22
C PHE A 149 8.29 3.01 11.86
N ARG A 150 8.26 4.02 12.71
CA ARG A 150 7.12 4.36 13.54
C ARG A 150 6.59 5.70 13.14
N LYS A 151 5.33 5.71 12.69
CA LYS A 151 4.59 6.95 12.45
C LYS A 151 4.02 7.46 13.78
N THR A 152 4.31 8.71 14.08
CA THR A 152 3.72 9.53 15.14
C THR A 152 3.18 10.84 14.54
N GLY A 153 2.52 11.67 15.35
CA GLY A 153 1.92 12.93 14.89
C GLY A 153 0.45 12.81 14.45
N TRP A 154 -0.24 13.96 14.38
CA TRP A 154 -1.67 14.04 14.10
C TRP A 154 -1.99 15.26 13.22
N LEU A 155 -2.81 15.04 12.17
CA LEU A 155 -3.54 16.01 11.33
C LEU A 155 -2.70 17.00 10.52
N LYS A 156 -1.74 17.70 11.13
CA LYS A 156 -0.96 18.75 10.49
C LYS A 156 0.39 18.27 10.00
N GLN A 157 1.00 17.36 10.75
CA GLN A 157 2.33 16.86 10.51
C GLN A 157 2.42 15.41 10.98
N SER A 158 2.97 14.56 10.11
CA SER A 158 3.33 13.19 10.43
C SER A 158 4.84 13.13 10.63
N GLU A 159 5.27 12.56 11.74
CA GLU A 159 6.67 12.26 12.00
C GLU A 159 6.87 10.75 11.87
N VAL A 160 7.95 10.35 11.22
CA VAL A 160 8.29 8.94 10.99
C VAL A 160 9.70 8.71 11.51
N GLU A 161 9.79 8.06 12.65
CA GLU A 161 11.06 7.64 13.23
C GLU A 161 11.51 6.34 12.58
N ILE A 162 12.77 6.27 12.16
CA ILE A 162 13.34 5.15 11.43
C ILE A 162 14.38 4.45 12.31
N PHE A 163 14.25 3.13 12.43
CA PHE A 163 15.08 2.29 13.30
C PHE A 163 15.77 1.18 12.48
N ASN A 164 17.04 0.93 12.79
CA ASN A 164 17.82 -0.18 12.21
C ASN A 164 17.41 -1.55 12.79
N LYS A 165 18.15 -2.60 12.42
CA LYS A 165 17.97 -3.99 12.91
C LYS A 165 18.12 -4.06 14.44
N GLU A 166 18.99 -3.23 14.99
CA GLU A 166 19.33 -3.12 16.41
C GLU A 166 18.34 -2.25 17.22
N GLN A 167 17.28 -1.73 16.59
CA GLN A 167 16.30 -0.81 17.18
C GLN A 167 16.86 0.56 17.61
N GLU A 168 18.01 0.95 17.06
CA GLU A 168 18.56 2.28 17.21
C GLU A 168 17.91 3.25 16.22
N LYS A 169 17.54 4.44 16.69
CA LYS A 169 17.00 5.49 15.83
C LYS A 169 18.11 6.01 14.92
N ILE A 170 17.93 5.82 13.62
CA ILE A 170 18.90 6.22 12.60
C ILE A 170 18.42 7.41 11.76
N GLY A 171 17.18 7.84 11.89
CA GLY A 171 16.70 9.02 11.19
C GLY A 171 15.26 9.36 11.51
N THR A 172 14.85 10.55 11.06
CA THR A 172 13.49 11.05 11.23
C THR A 172 13.00 11.66 9.93
N TYR A 173 11.83 11.25 9.46
CA TYR A 173 11.18 11.88 8.32
C TYR A 173 9.96 12.66 8.80
N ILE A 174 9.89 13.93 8.43
CA ILE A 174 8.80 14.83 8.80
C ILE A 174 8.02 15.18 7.54
N GLN A 175 6.70 14.93 7.54
CA GLN A 175 5.80 15.21 6.42
C GLN A 175 4.69 16.19 6.81
N GLU A 176 4.43 17.19 5.98
CA GLU A 176 3.29 18.11 6.12
C GLU A 176 2.01 17.49 5.51
N GLU A 177 0.95 17.31 6.31
CA GLU A 177 -0.28 16.60 5.89
C GLU A 177 -1.35 17.52 5.28
N LEU A 178 -1.42 18.79 5.71
CA LEU A 178 -2.51 19.73 5.34
C LEU A 178 -2.59 20.08 3.84
N LYS A 179 -1.55 19.75 3.05
CA LYS A 179 -1.51 19.92 1.58
C LYS A 179 -1.18 18.62 0.83
N ALA A 180 -1.09 17.50 1.55
CA ALA A 180 -0.60 16.20 1.04
C ALA A 180 -1.56 15.50 0.07
N LEU A 181 -2.84 15.91 0.02
CA LEU A 181 -3.79 15.40 -0.98
C LEU A 181 -3.34 15.69 -2.42
N PHE A 182 -2.54 16.74 -2.65
CA PHE A 182 -2.07 17.12 -3.97
C PHE A 182 -0.54 17.25 -4.07
N ASN A 183 0.20 17.48 -2.99
CA ASN A 183 1.66 17.56 -3.03
C ASN A 183 2.27 16.95 -1.76
N ILE A 184 3.12 15.92 -1.88
CA ILE A 184 3.89 15.42 -0.75
C ILE A 184 5.05 16.39 -0.50
N LYS A 185 5.12 16.89 0.73
CA LYS A 185 6.24 17.71 1.21
C LYS A 185 6.74 17.14 2.52
N GLY A 186 8.02 16.84 2.57
CA GLY A 186 8.66 16.39 3.79
C GLY A 186 10.16 16.55 3.76
N VAL A 187 10.79 16.35 4.91
CA VAL A 187 12.24 16.46 5.08
C VAL A 187 12.72 15.25 5.85
N LEU A 188 13.75 14.59 5.32
CA LEU A 188 14.45 13.49 5.98
C LEU A 188 15.68 14.04 6.69
N TYR A 189 15.77 13.72 7.97
CA TYR A 189 16.87 14.05 8.86
C TYR A 189 17.66 12.80 9.24
N ASP A 190 18.96 12.98 9.46
CA ASP A 190 19.84 11.93 9.99
C ASP A 190 19.70 11.77 11.53
N GLU A 191 20.62 11.01 12.14
CA GLU A 191 20.68 10.81 13.59
C GLU A 191 21.10 12.07 14.38
N LYS A 192 21.71 13.05 13.71
CA LYS A 192 22.17 14.32 14.29
C LYS A 192 21.17 15.45 14.06
N GLU A 193 20.01 15.15 13.48
CA GLU A 193 19.00 16.12 13.07
C GLU A 193 19.48 17.05 11.94
N GLU A 194 20.50 16.63 11.17
CA GLU A 194 20.94 17.32 9.97
C GLU A 194 20.04 16.92 8.79
N GLU A 195 19.65 17.91 7.98
CA GLU A 195 18.81 17.68 6.81
C GLU A 195 19.57 16.91 5.73
N LEU A 196 19.13 15.69 5.43
CA LEU A 196 19.67 14.86 4.34
C LEU A 196 18.97 15.12 3.01
N LEU A 197 17.63 15.20 3.04
CA LEU A 197 16.83 15.23 1.82
C LEU A 197 15.51 15.98 2.02
N SER A 198 15.29 17.00 1.19
CA SER A 198 13.99 17.68 1.06
C SER A 198 13.16 17.00 -0.03
N ILE A 199 12.05 16.37 0.36
CA ILE A 199 11.12 15.69 -0.54
C ILE A 199 10.01 16.64 -0.93
N LYS A 200 9.88 16.91 -2.23
CA LYS A 200 8.76 17.64 -2.83
C LYS A 200 8.27 16.87 -4.05
N ALA A 201 7.09 16.27 -3.96
CA ALA A 201 6.47 15.59 -5.09
C ALA A 201 5.08 16.18 -5.33
N SER A 202 4.87 16.76 -6.51
CA SER A 202 3.53 17.13 -6.96
C SER A 202 2.78 15.87 -7.36
N GLY A 203 1.60 15.69 -6.77
CA GLY A 203 0.86 14.44 -6.63
C GLY A 203 1.13 13.43 -7.73
N PHE A 204 2.01 12.45 -7.43
CA PHE A 204 2.37 11.18 -8.10
C PHE A 204 1.76 10.91 -9.50
N SER A 205 1.78 11.91 -10.37
CA SER A 205 1.31 11.88 -11.76
C SER A 205 2.53 12.19 -12.61
N GLY A 206 3.01 11.18 -13.32
CA GLY A 206 4.27 11.24 -14.04
C GLY A 206 5.48 10.85 -13.18
N SER A 207 6.67 11.09 -13.74
CA SER A 207 7.94 10.74 -13.10
C SER A 207 8.54 11.91 -12.32
N PHE A 208 9.16 11.64 -11.19
CA PHE A 208 9.86 12.65 -10.38
C PHE A 208 11.12 12.05 -9.73
N SER A 209 12.07 12.90 -9.35
CA SER A 209 13.31 12.49 -8.69
C SER A 209 13.45 13.14 -7.33
N TRP A 210 14.11 12.43 -6.42
CA TRP A 210 14.62 12.98 -5.17
C TRP A 210 16.13 13.16 -5.30
N ASN A 211 16.58 14.38 -5.09
CA ASN A 211 17.98 14.75 -5.21
C ASN A 211 18.47 15.28 -3.87
N ASP A 212 19.69 14.96 -3.50
CA ASP A 212 20.33 15.53 -2.31
C ASP A 212 20.66 17.02 -2.48
N GLN A 213 21.22 17.63 -1.43
CA GLN A 213 21.62 19.04 -1.46
C GLN A 213 22.72 19.33 -2.51
N GLN A 214 23.51 18.32 -2.89
CA GLN A 214 24.51 18.43 -3.96
C GLN A 214 23.92 18.19 -5.37
N GLY A 215 22.62 17.91 -5.48
CA GLY A 215 21.94 17.64 -6.74
C GLY A 215 22.12 16.21 -7.27
N ARG A 216 22.74 15.30 -6.50
CA ARG A 216 22.84 13.89 -6.86
C ARG A 216 21.49 13.22 -6.68
N ARG A 217 21.09 12.42 -7.66
CA ARG A 217 19.80 11.74 -7.69
C ARG A 217 19.85 10.49 -6.81
N LEU A 218 19.14 10.51 -5.68
CA LEU A 218 19.06 9.40 -4.74
C LEU A 218 17.96 8.40 -5.11
N ALA A 219 16.82 8.90 -5.58
CA ALA A 219 15.71 8.08 -6.04
C ALA A 219 15.01 8.69 -7.26
N TYR A 220 14.53 7.84 -8.16
CA TYR A 220 13.72 8.23 -9.31
C TYR A 220 12.46 7.39 -9.38
N PHE A 221 11.32 8.05 -9.40
CA PHE A 221 10.00 7.46 -9.36
C PHE A 221 9.36 7.60 -10.73
N TYR A 222 8.80 6.52 -11.25
CA TYR A 222 8.09 6.55 -12.52
C TYR A 222 7.02 5.47 -12.58
N ASN A 223 6.02 5.71 -13.43
CA ASN A 223 5.04 4.70 -13.77
C ASN A 223 5.57 3.91 -14.96
N GLY A 224 5.94 2.65 -14.73
CA GLY A 224 6.52 1.78 -15.74
C GLY A 224 5.61 0.61 -16.12
N ILE A 225 5.80 0.13 -17.34
CA ILE A 225 5.26 -1.16 -17.82
C ILE A 225 6.31 -2.23 -17.52
N PHE A 226 5.91 -3.39 -16.99
CA PHE A 226 6.81 -4.53 -16.87
C PHE A 226 7.28 -5.00 -18.26
N PRO A 227 8.49 -5.57 -18.39
CA PRO A 227 8.85 -6.36 -19.57
C PRO A 227 7.75 -7.38 -19.87
N HIS A 228 7.49 -7.65 -21.16
CA HIS A 228 6.35 -8.50 -21.58
C HIS A 228 6.39 -9.89 -20.93
N GLU A 229 7.57 -10.37 -20.59
CA GLU A 229 7.78 -11.62 -19.88
C GLU A 229 7.13 -11.65 -18.49
N TYR A 230 6.88 -10.51 -17.83
CA TYR A 230 6.34 -10.42 -16.47
C TYR A 230 5.00 -9.69 -16.38
N THR A 231 4.44 -9.23 -17.52
CA THR A 231 3.08 -8.67 -17.58
C THR A 231 2.00 -9.69 -17.18
N HIS A 232 2.31 -10.99 -17.17
CA HIS A 232 1.43 -12.02 -16.63
C HIS A 232 1.34 -12.01 -15.09
N LEU A 233 2.40 -11.59 -14.40
CA LEU A 233 2.45 -11.40 -12.94
C LEU A 233 1.74 -10.10 -12.52
N PHE A 234 2.00 -9.02 -13.26
CA PHE A 234 1.50 -7.68 -12.96
C PHE A 234 0.82 -7.09 -14.19
N ARG A 235 -0.50 -7.31 -14.26
CA ARG A 235 -1.33 -6.85 -15.39
C ARG A 235 -1.77 -5.39 -15.31
N ASP A 236 -1.39 -4.67 -14.27
CA ASP A 236 -1.58 -3.22 -14.26
C ASP A 236 -0.63 -2.61 -15.29
N THR A 237 -1.19 -1.88 -16.26
CA THR A 237 -0.42 -1.17 -17.29
C THR A 237 0.55 -0.16 -16.69
N HIS A 238 0.32 0.26 -15.43
CA HIS A 238 1.15 1.22 -14.71
C HIS A 238 1.53 0.63 -13.35
N ASN A 239 2.84 0.43 -13.16
CA ASN A 239 3.42 -0.03 -11.91
C ASN A 239 4.22 1.11 -11.32
N ASP A 240 4.11 1.29 -10.01
CA ASP A 240 4.92 2.26 -9.29
C ASP A 240 6.33 1.68 -9.16
N ILE A 241 7.30 2.26 -9.88
CA ILE A 241 8.70 1.81 -9.90
C ILE A 241 9.58 2.90 -9.28
N VAL A 242 10.54 2.47 -8.46
CA VAL A 242 11.55 3.34 -7.85
C VAL A 242 12.94 2.82 -8.22
N GLU A 243 13.70 3.66 -8.90
CA GLU A 243 15.13 3.52 -9.15
C GLU A 243 15.90 4.17 -8.00
N LEU A 244 16.78 3.42 -7.34
CA LEU A 244 17.66 3.87 -6.27
C LEU A 244 19.08 4.10 -6.79
N ALA A 245 19.80 5.03 -6.19
CA ALA A 245 21.21 5.23 -6.47
C ALA A 245 22.07 4.06 -5.96
N ASP A 246 23.09 3.69 -6.75
CA ASP A 246 23.99 2.57 -6.45
C ASP A 246 25.10 2.97 -5.46
N ASP A 247 25.42 4.27 -5.35
CA ASP A 247 26.54 4.82 -4.56
C ASP A 247 26.11 5.42 -3.20
N THR A 248 24.94 5.04 -2.72
CA THR A 248 24.41 5.52 -1.43
C THR A 248 24.86 4.62 -0.30
N ALA A 249 25.33 5.21 0.80
CA ALA A 249 25.71 4.45 2.00
C ALA A 249 24.52 3.62 2.52
N ASP A 250 24.77 2.42 3.02
CA ASP A 250 23.72 1.49 3.47
C ASP A 250 22.73 2.14 4.44
N LYS A 251 23.24 2.96 5.37
CA LYS A 251 22.41 3.67 6.36
C LYS A 251 21.45 4.68 5.70
N ASP A 252 21.90 5.38 4.66
CA ASP A 252 21.06 6.30 3.89
C ASP A 252 20.07 5.54 3.02
N LYS A 253 20.48 4.41 2.45
CA LYS A 253 19.60 3.53 1.68
C LYS A 253 18.48 2.96 2.54
N VAL A 254 18.78 2.56 3.78
CA VAL A 254 17.79 2.14 4.78
C VAL A 254 16.78 3.26 5.06
N ARG A 255 17.25 4.49 5.30
CA ARG A 255 16.35 5.64 5.54
C ARG A 255 15.45 5.91 4.35
N LEU A 256 16.02 5.89 3.16
CA LEU A 256 15.32 6.11 1.91
C LEU A 256 14.23 5.06 1.69
N LEU A 257 14.55 3.77 1.89
CA LEU A 257 13.59 2.67 1.81
C LEU A 257 12.44 2.80 2.81
N ALA A 258 12.73 3.23 4.05
CA ALA A 258 11.70 3.46 5.06
C ALA A 258 10.74 4.60 4.64
N VAL A 259 11.27 5.70 4.10
CA VAL A 259 10.47 6.83 3.62
C VAL A 259 9.64 6.44 2.40
N ILE A 260 10.22 5.73 1.43
CA ILE A 260 9.50 5.18 0.27
C ILE A 260 8.37 4.26 0.73
N GLY A 261 8.69 3.32 1.62
CA GLY A 261 7.72 2.39 2.20
C GLY A 261 6.57 3.13 2.87
N PHE A 262 6.86 4.13 3.70
CA PHE A 262 5.85 4.95 4.37
C PHE A 262 4.95 5.70 3.38
N ILE A 263 5.53 6.41 2.41
CA ILE A 263 4.79 7.22 1.44
C ILE A 263 3.86 6.34 0.59
N PHE A 264 4.36 5.22 0.07
CA PHE A 264 3.53 4.31 -0.73
C PHE A 264 2.47 3.58 0.09
N PHE A 265 2.73 3.34 1.38
CA PHE A 265 1.79 2.61 2.24
C PHE A 265 0.60 3.49 2.58
N THR A 266 0.89 4.74 2.94
CA THR A 266 -0.10 5.76 3.31
C THR A 266 -0.84 6.35 2.11
N ARG A 267 -0.30 6.18 0.89
CA ARG A 267 -0.98 6.59 -0.35
C ARG A 267 -2.37 5.96 -0.46
N ILE A 268 -3.37 6.83 -0.58
CA ILE A 268 -4.71 6.49 -1.05
C ILE A 268 -4.63 6.51 -2.58
N LYS A 269 -4.72 5.34 -3.24
CA LYS A 269 -4.89 5.31 -4.69
C LYS A 269 -6.29 5.85 -4.98
N GLN A 270 -6.36 6.96 -5.74
CA GLN A 270 -7.59 7.47 -6.34
C GLN A 270 -8.07 6.49 -7.42
#